data_AF-A0A9E4B3V6-F1
#
_entry.id   AF-A0A9E4B3V6-F1
#
_cell.length_a   1.000
_cell.length_b   1.000
_cell.length_c   1.000
_cell.angle_alpha   90.00
_cell.angle_beta   90.00
_cell.angle_gamma   90.00
#
_symmetry.space_group_name_H-M   'P 1'
#
loop_
_entity.id
_entity.type
_entity.pdbx_description
1 polymer ?
#
loop_
_entity_poly.entity_id
_entity_poly.type
_entity_poly.pdbx_seq_one_letter_code
_entity_poly.pdbx_strand_id
1 'polypeptide(L)' 'MTKRTMADALQKAAADPQPKAKTTPSRRGKRAWVIYLDPDTSRRLKAAAAMSDRSMQSLGIEAAELLIERYEIR' A
#
# COMPACT_ATOMS: atom_id res chain seq x y z
N MET A 1 -45.31 5.04 -14.26
CA MET A 1 -44.26 4.64 -15.23
C MET A 1 -42.94 4.44 -14.49
N THR A 2 -42.75 3.31 -13.79
CA THR A 2 -41.62 3.20 -12.82
C THR A 2 -41.04 1.78 -12.72
N LYS A 3 -41.06 1.01 -13.82
CA LYS A 3 -40.45 -0.33 -13.88
C LYS A 3 -39.26 -0.43 -14.83
N ARG A 4 -38.97 0.63 -15.61
CA ARG A 4 -37.90 0.64 -16.63
C ARG A 4 -36.53 1.01 -16.06
N THR A 5 -36.49 1.71 -14.93
CA THR A 5 -35.24 2.23 -14.33
C THR A 5 -34.44 1.19 -13.56
N MET A 6 -35.09 0.18 -12.98
CA MET A 6 -34.41 -0.81 -12.14
C MET A 6 -33.70 -1.88 -12.99
N ALA A 7 -34.27 -2.24 -14.14
CA ALA A 7 -33.65 -3.15 -15.11
C ALA A 7 -32.40 -2.54 -15.74
N ASP A 8 -32.46 -1.26 -16.12
CA ASP A 8 -31.30 -0.53 -16.69
C ASP A 8 -30.16 -0.37 -15.66
N ALA A 9 -30.49 -0.19 -14.37
CA ALA A 9 -29.50 -0.08 -13.30
C ALA A 9 -28.75 -1.41 -13.06
N LEU A 10 -29.47 -2.54 -13.11
CA LEU A 10 -28.87 -3.88 -12.98
C LEU A 10 -27.98 -4.23 -14.19
N GLN A 11 -28.40 -3.81 -15.39
CA GLN A 11 -27.64 -4.08 -16.61
C GLN A 11 -26.36 -3.25 -16.69
N LYS A 12 -26.35 -2.02 -16.14
CA LYS A 12 -25.13 -1.21 -15.98
C LYS A 12 -24.15 -1.80 -14.96
N ALA A 13 -24.64 -2.32 -13.85
CA ALA A 13 -23.78 -2.95 -12.82
C ALA A 13 -23.11 -4.24 -13.32
N ALA A 14 -23.76 -4.98 -14.22
CA ALA A 14 -23.20 -6.17 -14.85
C ALA A 14 -22.15 -5.87 -15.94
N ALA A 15 -22.10 -4.63 -16.44
CA ALA A 15 -21.17 -4.19 -17.47
C ALA A 15 -19.88 -3.56 -16.92
N ASP A 16 -19.77 -3.42 -15.59
CA ASP A 16 -18.54 -2.91 -14.99
C ASP A 16 -17.45 -3.99 -15.08
N PRO A 17 -16.32 -3.72 -15.78
CA PRO A 17 -15.25 -4.70 -15.89
C PRO A 17 -14.74 -5.02 -14.50
N GLN A 18 -14.89 -6.29 -14.12
CA GLN A 18 -14.39 -6.89 -12.89
C GLN A 18 -13.01 -6.30 -12.56
N PRO A 19 -12.80 -5.71 -11.36
CA PRO A 19 -11.53 -5.09 -11.03
C PRO A 19 -10.44 -6.14 -11.20
N LYS A 20 -9.55 -5.91 -12.18
CA LYS A 20 -8.40 -6.79 -12.46
C LYS A 20 -7.75 -7.13 -11.13
N ALA A 21 -7.69 -8.42 -10.81
CA ALA A 21 -7.12 -8.90 -9.57
C ALA A 21 -5.75 -8.26 -9.39
N LYS A 22 -5.60 -7.40 -8.38
CA LYS A 22 -4.31 -6.78 -8.06
C LYS A 22 -3.36 -7.93 -7.75
N THR A 23 -2.38 -8.15 -8.62
CA THR A 23 -1.31 -9.10 -8.39
C THR A 23 -0.64 -8.72 -7.08
N THR A 24 -0.93 -9.49 -6.03
CA THR A 24 -0.31 -9.24 -4.73
C THR A 24 1.17 -9.54 -4.89
N PRO A 25 2.07 -8.60 -4.52
CA PRO A 25 3.50 -8.83 -4.63
C PRO A 25 3.88 -10.14 -3.94
N SER A 26 4.59 -11.03 -4.65
CA SER A 26 5.03 -12.30 -4.08
C SER A 26 5.90 -12.06 -2.85
N ARG A 27 5.51 -12.69 -1.73
CA ARG A 27 6.23 -12.66 -0.44
C ARG A 27 7.17 -13.86 -0.28
N ARG A 28 7.26 -14.74 -1.27
CA ARG A 28 8.08 -15.97 -1.19
C ARG A 28 9.54 -15.59 -0.95
N GLY A 29 10.13 -16.09 0.14
CA GLY A 29 11.52 -15.81 0.53
C GLY A 29 11.75 -14.47 1.24
N LYS A 30 10.73 -13.62 1.42
CA LYS A 30 10.84 -12.34 2.13
C LYS A 30 10.46 -12.52 3.59
N ARG A 31 11.29 -12.02 4.52
CA ARG A 31 10.95 -11.93 5.95
C ARG A 31 10.25 -10.59 6.20
N ALA A 32 9.19 -10.63 7.00
CA ALA A 32 8.50 -9.41 7.44
C ALA A 32 9.10 -8.93 8.77
N TRP A 33 9.27 -7.63 8.90
CA TRP A 33 9.63 -6.97 10.15
C TRP A 33 8.48 -6.06 10.58
N VAL A 34 8.12 -6.13 11.86
CA VAL A 34 7.11 -5.26 12.47
C VAL A 34 7.84 -4.29 13.39
N ILE A 35 7.56 -3.00 13.21
CA ILE A 35 8.08 -1.93 14.05
C ILE A 35 6.91 -1.19 14.71
N TYR A 36 7.08 -0.83 15.97
CA TYR A 36 6.14 0.02 16.70
C TYR A 36 6.68 1.44 16.68
N LEU A 37 5.88 2.36 16.15
CA LEU A 37 6.21 3.78 16.07
C LEU A 37 5.22 4.54 16.95
N ASP A 38 5.69 5.63 17.57
CA ASP A 38 4.76 6.58 18.15
C ASP A 38 3.84 7.17 17.06
N PRO A 39 2.63 7.63 17.43
CA PRO A 39 1.66 8.11 16.45
C PRO A 39 2.15 9.29 15.60
N ASP A 40 3.01 10.15 16.15
CA ASP A 40 3.50 11.33 15.44
C ASP A 40 4.56 10.95 14.40
N THR A 41 5.51 10.08 14.76
CA THR A 41 6.47 9.52 13.80
C THR A 41 5.77 8.75 12.68
N SER A 42 4.73 7.97 13.01
CA SER A 42 3.92 7.28 12.00
C SER A 42 3.26 8.27 11.01
N ARG A 43 2.75 9.39 11.51
CA ARG A 43 2.16 10.46 10.67
C ARG A 43 3.21 11.11 9.77
N ARG A 44 4.36 11.47 10.33
CA ARG A 44 5.47 12.08 9.57
C ARG A 44 5.99 11.15 8.48
N LEU A 45 6.13 9.86 8.80
CA LEU A 45 6.58 8.85 7.82
C LEU A 45 5.59 8.67 6.67
N LYS A 46 4.27 8.70 6.96
CA LYS A 46 3.23 8.70 5.91
C LYS A 46 3.30 9.93 5.02
N ALA A 47 3.53 11.11 5.60
CA ALA A 47 3.69 12.34 4.84
C ALA A 47 4.93 12.27 3.94
N ALA A 48 6.07 11.82 4.47
CA ALA A 48 7.30 11.63 3.69
C ALA A 48 7.11 10.65 2.53
N ALA A 49 6.42 9.52 2.77
CA ALA A 49 6.07 8.55 1.75
C ALA A 49 5.24 9.18 0.62
N ALA A 50 4.22 9.96 0.97
CA ALA A 50 3.39 10.66 0.00
C ALA A 50 4.17 11.73 -0.80
N MET A 51 5.03 12.49 -0.14
CA MET A 51 5.84 13.54 -0.79
C MET A 51 6.90 13.00 -1.75
N SER A 52 7.40 11.79 -1.50
CA SER A 52 8.47 11.17 -2.28
C SER A 52 7.98 10.16 -3.31
N ASP A 53 6.66 9.99 -3.48
CA ASP A 53 6.03 8.95 -4.29
C ASP A 53 6.59 7.54 -3.99
N ARG A 54 6.80 7.25 -2.71
CA ARG A 54 7.37 5.99 -2.22
C ARG A 54 6.47 5.34 -1.20
N SER A 55 6.67 4.03 -1.01
CA SER A 55 5.98 3.30 0.05
C SER A 55 6.65 3.55 1.41
N MET A 56 5.88 3.48 2.51
CA MET A 56 6.46 3.47 3.86
C MET A 56 7.46 2.32 4.05
N GLN A 57 7.22 1.19 3.39
CA GLN A 57 8.12 0.03 3.44
C GLN A 57 9.48 0.35 2.82
N SER A 58 9.52 1.03 1.67
CA SER A 58 10.78 1.40 1.01
C SER A 58 11.56 2.43 1.82
N LEU A 59 10.88 3.37 2.48
CA LEU A 59 11.53 4.31 3.41
C LEU A 59 12.06 3.59 4.65
N GLY A 60 11.33 2.60 5.18
CA GLY A 60 11.78 1.78 6.30
C GLY A 60 13.00 0.93 5.96
N ILE A 61 13.08 0.39 4.74
CA ILE A 61 14.26 -0.34 4.26
C ILE A 61 15.47 0.59 4.19
N GLU A 62 15.33 1.75 3.56
CA GLU A 62 16.41 2.75 3.48
C GLU A 62 16.90 3.17 4.87
N ALA A 63 15.98 3.44 5.81
CA ALA A 63 16.35 3.78 7.18
C ALA A 63 17.13 2.64 7.87
N ALA A 64 16.80 1.39 7.60
CA ALA A 64 17.52 0.23 8.13
C ALA A 64 18.92 0.09 7.51
N GLU A 65 19.05 0.28 6.21
CA GLU A 65 20.34 0.27 5.50
C GLU A 65 21.26 1.36 6.04
N LEU A 66 20.76 2.59 6.20
CA LEU A 66 21.50 3.70 6.80
C LEU A 66 21.96 3.41 8.23
N LEU A 67 21.14 2.70 9.02
CA LEU A 67 21.52 2.28 10.37
C LEU A 67 22.64 1.22 10.34
N ILE A 68 22.54 0.22 9.46
CA ILE A 68 23.56 -0.82 9.30
C ILE A 68 24.89 -0.19 8.90
N GLU A 69 24.89 0.71 7.92
CA GLU A 69 26.07 1.46 7.47
C GLU A 69 26.68 2.28 8.61
N ARG A 70 25.84 3.01 9.37
CA ARG A 70 26.29 3.84 10.48
C ARG A 70 26.99 3.05 11.59
N TYR A 71 26.58 1.81 11.83
CA TYR A 71 27.17 0.95 12.86
C TYR A 71 28.22 -0.04 12.31
N GLU A 72 28.59 0.08 11.03
CA GLU A 72 29.56 -0.79 10.35
C GLU A 72 29.27 -2.29 10.51
N ILE A 73 27.99 -2.66 10.63
CA ILE A 73 27.57 -4.06 10.82
C ILE A 73 27.67 -4.76 9.45
N ARG A 74 28.52 -5.78 9.36
CA ARG A 74 28.76 -6.58 8.13
C ARG A 74 28.25 -8.01 8.26
#